data_AF-A0A960H7P8-F1
#
_entry.id   AF-A0A960H7P8-F1
#
_cell.length_a   1.000
_cell.length_b   1.000
_cell.length_c   1.000
_cell.angle_alpha   90.00
_cell.angle_beta   90.00
_cell.angle_gamma   90.00
#
_symmetry.space_group_name_H-M   'P 1'
#
loop_
_entity.id
_entity.type
_entity.pdbx_description
1 polymer ?
#
loop_
_entity_poly.entity_id
_entity_poly.type
_entity_poly.pdbx_seq_one_letter_code
_entity_poly.pdbx_strand_id
1 'polypeptide(L)'
;TGSMHDLLMSNFFAQTQVLAFGKTAAEIAGEGTPPEVVPHKVMPGNRPTTSILADKLTPSVVGQLIALYEHQVFVEGVIWGIDSFDQWGVELGKTQAKALLPVITNAESPAEQSDSSTDTLVRRYRAERGRTS
;
A
#
# COMPACT_ATOMS: atom_id res chain seq x y z
N THR A 1 -8.28 -34.96 3.54
CA THR A 1 -8.28 -33.53 3.93
C THR A 1 -6.85 -33.04 3.80
N GLY A 2 -6.61 -31.99 3.00
CA GLY A 2 -5.25 -31.44 2.81
C GLY A 2 -4.73 -30.76 4.08
N SER A 3 -3.42 -30.63 4.21
CA SER A 3 -2.81 -29.89 5.31
C SER A 3 -3.18 -28.40 5.23
N MET A 4 -2.99 -27.64 6.33
CA MET A 4 -3.14 -26.17 6.29
C MET A 4 -2.23 -25.53 5.23
N HIS A 5 -1.08 -26.13 4.97
CA HIS A 5 -0.17 -25.68 3.92
C HIS A 5 -0.77 -25.92 2.52
N ASP A 6 -1.38 -27.07 2.28
CA ASP A 6 -2.04 -27.37 0.99
C ASP A 6 -3.23 -26.44 0.73
N LEU A 7 -3.97 -26.06 1.79
CA LEU A 7 -5.05 -25.06 1.70
C LEU A 7 -4.51 -23.67 1.34
N LEU A 8 -3.36 -23.27 1.88
CA LEU A 8 -2.71 -22.02 1.49
C LEU A 8 -2.27 -22.08 0.01
N MET A 9 -1.61 -23.16 -0.39
CA MET A 9 -1.07 -23.31 -1.74
C MET A 9 -2.17 -23.43 -2.80
N SER A 10 -3.30 -24.06 -2.49
CA SER A 10 -4.44 -24.12 -3.40
C SER A 10 -5.00 -22.72 -3.72
N ASN A 11 -5.07 -21.84 -2.72
CA ASN A 11 -5.45 -20.45 -2.93
C ASN A 11 -4.41 -19.68 -3.75
N PHE A 12 -3.11 -19.86 -3.45
CA PHE A 12 -2.03 -19.22 -4.22
C PHE A 12 -2.14 -19.50 -5.72
N PHE A 13 -2.30 -20.77 -6.10
CA PHE A 13 -2.43 -21.16 -7.51
C PHE A 13 -3.76 -20.69 -8.14
N ALA A 14 -4.86 -20.80 -7.41
CA ALA A 14 -6.18 -20.42 -7.91
C ALA A 14 -6.27 -18.91 -8.21
N GLN A 15 -5.70 -18.06 -7.35
CA GLN A 15 -5.81 -16.61 -7.51
C GLN A 15 -5.11 -16.09 -8.77
N THR A 16 -3.88 -16.56 -9.06
CA THR A 16 -3.15 -16.13 -10.26
C THR A 16 -3.85 -16.59 -11.53
N GLN A 17 -4.46 -17.79 -11.51
CA GLN A 17 -5.27 -18.29 -12.61
C GLN A 17 -6.53 -17.44 -12.84
N VAL A 18 -7.29 -17.13 -11.78
CA VAL A 18 -8.51 -16.31 -11.86
C VAL A 18 -8.19 -14.89 -12.33
N LEU A 19 -7.08 -14.29 -11.88
CA LEU A 19 -6.64 -12.98 -12.34
C LEU A 19 -6.30 -12.97 -13.83
N ALA A 20 -5.63 -14.03 -14.32
CA ALA A 20 -5.25 -14.13 -15.73
C ALA A 20 -6.46 -14.38 -16.65
N PHE A 21 -7.31 -15.34 -16.32
CA PHE A 21 -8.34 -15.82 -17.25
C PHE A 21 -9.75 -15.30 -16.95
N GLY A 22 -10.01 -14.89 -15.71
CA GLY A 22 -11.32 -14.43 -15.31
C GLY A 22 -12.41 -15.48 -15.51
N LYS A 23 -13.60 -15.01 -15.84
CA LYS A 23 -14.82 -15.79 -16.06
C LYS A 23 -15.83 -14.98 -16.84
N THR A 24 -16.25 -15.48 -17.99
CA THR A 24 -17.15 -14.82 -18.92
C THR A 24 -18.62 -14.87 -18.49
N ALA A 25 -19.44 -13.98 -19.05
CA ALA A 25 -20.88 -13.97 -18.79
C ALA A 25 -21.57 -15.29 -19.22
N ALA A 26 -21.11 -15.90 -20.32
CA ALA A 26 -21.65 -17.16 -20.81
C ALA A 26 -21.37 -18.33 -19.85
N GLU A 27 -20.15 -18.40 -19.30
CA GLU A 27 -19.79 -19.40 -18.29
C GLU A 27 -20.62 -19.22 -17.01
N ILE A 28 -20.81 -17.97 -16.55
CA ILE A 28 -21.60 -17.67 -15.35
C ILE A 28 -23.08 -17.97 -15.53
N ALA A 29 -23.64 -17.67 -16.71
CA ALA A 29 -25.01 -18.03 -17.05
C ALA A 29 -25.19 -19.55 -17.14
N GLY A 30 -24.19 -20.27 -17.68
CA GLY A 30 -24.18 -21.74 -17.74
C GLY A 30 -24.20 -22.42 -16.36
N GLU A 31 -23.79 -21.72 -15.30
CA GLU A 31 -23.88 -22.19 -13.90
C GLU A 31 -25.27 -21.98 -13.27
N GLY A 32 -26.25 -21.47 -14.03
CA GLY A 32 -27.60 -21.20 -13.53
C GLY A 32 -27.70 -19.91 -12.72
N THR A 33 -26.75 -18.98 -12.87
CA THR A 33 -26.86 -17.65 -12.26
C THR A 33 -28.04 -16.87 -12.88
N PRO A 34 -28.92 -16.24 -12.07
CA PRO A 34 -30.01 -15.42 -12.59
C PRO A 34 -29.50 -14.31 -13.53
N PRO A 35 -30.15 -14.05 -14.68
CA PRO A 35 -29.65 -13.11 -15.70
C PRO A 35 -29.31 -11.72 -15.16
N GLU A 36 -30.09 -11.21 -14.20
CA GLU A 36 -29.88 -9.93 -13.53
C GLU A 36 -28.65 -9.89 -12.63
N VAL A 37 -28.16 -11.05 -12.17
CA VAL A 37 -26.97 -11.18 -11.32
C VAL A 37 -25.70 -11.42 -12.15
N VAL A 38 -25.82 -11.96 -13.37
CA VAL A 38 -24.67 -12.30 -14.23
C VAL A 38 -23.66 -11.15 -14.39
N PRO A 39 -24.06 -9.90 -14.71
CA PRO A 39 -23.11 -8.80 -14.91
C PRO A 39 -22.25 -8.51 -13.67
N HIS A 40 -22.77 -8.76 -12.47
CA HIS A 40 -22.06 -8.52 -11.21
C HIS A 40 -21.04 -9.61 -10.86
N LYS A 41 -21.11 -10.77 -11.53
CA LYS A 41 -20.20 -11.90 -11.33
C LYS A 41 -19.12 -12.04 -12.40
N VAL A 42 -19.21 -11.28 -13.49
CA VAL A 42 -18.22 -11.32 -14.58
C VAL A 42 -16.86 -10.93 -14.04
N MET A 43 -15.87 -11.77 -14.31
CA MET A 43 -14.47 -11.49 -14.00
C MET A 43 -13.75 -11.28 -15.34
N PRO A 44 -13.33 -10.06 -15.68
CA PRO A 44 -12.78 -9.80 -17.02
C PRO A 44 -11.40 -10.44 -17.29
N GLY A 45 -10.74 -10.97 -16.26
CA GLY A 45 -9.39 -11.53 -16.40
C GLY A 45 -8.38 -10.48 -16.86
N ASN A 46 -7.36 -10.93 -17.59
CA ASN A 46 -6.29 -10.11 -18.16
C ASN A 46 -5.57 -9.22 -17.13
N ARG A 47 -5.39 -9.75 -15.91
CA ARG A 47 -4.64 -9.09 -14.83
C ARG A 47 -3.32 -9.85 -14.65
N PRO A 48 -2.18 -9.26 -15.04
CA PRO A 48 -0.90 -9.96 -15.00
C PRO A 48 -0.45 -10.22 -13.56
N THR A 49 0.23 -11.34 -13.35
CA THR A 49 0.85 -11.73 -12.07
C THR A 49 2.20 -12.38 -12.32
N THR A 50 3.10 -12.27 -11.35
CA THR A 50 4.36 -13.01 -11.29
C THR A 50 4.31 -13.91 -10.06
N SER A 51 4.40 -15.22 -10.25
CA SER A 51 4.42 -16.19 -9.16
C SER A 51 5.85 -16.61 -8.86
N ILE A 52 6.33 -16.33 -7.66
CA ILE A 52 7.64 -16.76 -7.17
C ILE A 52 7.41 -17.87 -6.13
N LEU A 53 7.86 -19.09 -6.44
CA LEU A 53 7.73 -20.25 -5.58
C LEU A 53 9.13 -20.71 -5.14
N ALA A 54 9.33 -20.84 -3.83
CA ALA A 54 10.55 -21.36 -3.23
C ALA A 54 10.23 -22.59 -2.38
N ASP A 55 11.18 -23.53 -2.27
CA ASP A 55 10.96 -24.81 -1.58
C ASP A 55 10.62 -24.65 -0.10
N LYS A 56 11.29 -23.69 0.58
CA LYS A 56 11.08 -23.40 2.00
C LYS A 56 11.57 -22.00 2.34
N LEU A 57 10.83 -21.32 3.22
CA LEU A 57 11.29 -20.05 3.79
C LEU A 57 12.43 -20.30 4.79
N THR A 58 13.66 -20.12 4.33
CA THR A 58 14.90 -20.22 5.12
C THR A 58 15.56 -18.85 5.18
N PRO A 59 16.54 -18.61 6.10
CA PRO A 59 17.27 -17.34 6.13
C PRO A 59 17.90 -16.98 4.78
N SER A 60 18.42 -17.99 4.05
CA SER A 60 18.96 -17.80 2.70
C SER A 60 17.88 -17.36 1.71
N VAL A 61 16.71 -18.01 1.70
CA VAL A 61 15.61 -17.65 0.79
C VAL A 61 15.04 -16.26 1.11
N VAL A 62 14.97 -15.88 2.38
CA VAL A 62 14.61 -14.50 2.77
C VAL A 62 15.61 -13.50 2.20
N GLY A 63 16.91 -13.75 2.34
CA GLY A 63 17.96 -12.90 1.76
C GLY A 63 17.86 -12.79 0.23
N GLN A 64 17.57 -13.90 -0.46
CA GLN A 64 17.35 -13.91 -1.91
C GLN A 64 16.14 -13.07 -2.33
N LEU A 65 15.03 -13.16 -1.60
CA LEU A 65 13.83 -12.36 -1.87
C LEU A 65 14.08 -10.87 -1.65
N ILE A 66 14.79 -10.50 -0.58
CA ILE A 66 15.17 -9.10 -0.32
C ILE A 66 16.06 -8.59 -1.47
N ALA A 67 17.14 -9.30 -1.78
CA ALA A 67 18.08 -8.91 -2.83
C ALA A 67 17.40 -8.83 -4.22
N LEU A 68 16.45 -9.72 -4.51
CA LEU A 68 15.65 -9.67 -5.72
C LEU A 68 14.93 -8.31 -5.85
N TYR A 69 14.22 -7.87 -4.81
CA TYR A 69 13.49 -6.61 -4.83
C TYR A 69 14.41 -5.39 -4.79
N GLU A 70 15.54 -5.43 -4.05
CA GLU A 70 16.55 -4.37 -4.09
C GLU A 70 17.08 -4.14 -5.52
N HIS A 71 17.37 -5.22 -6.24
CA HIS A 71 17.85 -5.12 -7.61
C HIS A 71 16.76 -4.76 -8.63
N GLN A 72 15.49 -5.16 -8.41
CA GLN A 72 14.38 -4.68 -9.23
C GLN A 72 14.23 -3.16 -9.13
N VAL A 73 14.17 -2.62 -7.91
CA VAL A 73 14.07 -1.18 -7.66
C VAL A 73 15.27 -0.43 -8.25
N PHE A 74 16.48 -0.96 -8.08
CA PHE A 74 17.68 -0.38 -8.67
C PHE A 74 17.60 -0.32 -10.20
N VAL A 75 17.21 -1.41 -10.86
CA VAL A 75 17.11 -1.46 -12.33
C VAL A 75 16.05 -0.49 -12.85
N GLU A 76 14.89 -0.38 -12.18
CA GLU A 76 13.86 0.60 -12.51
C GLU A 76 14.40 2.04 -12.43
N GLY A 77 15.14 2.36 -11.36
CA GLY A 77 15.79 3.66 -11.19
C GLY A 77 16.81 3.99 -12.28
N VAL A 78 17.64 3.01 -12.66
CA VAL A 78 18.61 3.16 -13.75
C VAL A 78 17.90 3.41 -15.08
N ILE A 79 16.81 2.69 -15.37
CA ILE A 79 16.01 2.89 -16.59
C ILE A 79 15.41 4.30 -16.63
N TRP A 80 14.91 4.81 -15.51
CA TRP A 80 14.33 6.16 -15.42
C TRP A 80 15.37 7.28 -15.27
N GLY A 81 16.64 6.95 -15.05
CA GLY A 81 17.71 7.94 -14.87
C GLY A 81 17.55 8.77 -13.59
N ILE A 82 16.99 8.17 -12.53
CA ILE A 82 16.82 8.81 -11.21
C ILE A 82 17.79 8.23 -10.18
N ASP A 83 18.07 8.98 -9.12
CA ASP A 83 18.84 8.47 -7.99
C ASP A 83 17.93 7.67 -7.05
N SER A 84 18.06 6.35 -7.05
CA SER A 84 17.30 5.44 -6.17
C SER A 84 17.81 5.40 -4.73
N PHE A 85 18.90 6.10 -4.42
CA PHE A 85 19.57 6.04 -3.12
C PHE A 85 19.47 7.35 -2.33
N ASP A 86 18.82 8.37 -2.89
CA ASP A 86 18.51 9.60 -2.16
C ASP A 86 17.08 9.61 -1.59
N GLN A 87 16.83 10.52 -0.65
CA GLN A 87 15.50 10.71 -0.06
C GLN A 87 15.21 12.16 0.32
N TRP A 88 15.58 13.13 -0.52
CA TRP A 88 15.48 14.56 -0.18
C TRP A 88 14.08 15.03 0.24
N GLY A 89 13.03 14.39 -0.30
CA GLY A 89 11.64 14.73 -0.03
C GLY A 89 11.22 14.64 1.45
N VAL A 90 11.99 14.00 2.32
CA VAL A 90 11.66 13.87 3.75
C VAL A 90 12.06 15.09 4.59
N GLU A 91 12.98 15.92 4.09
CA GLU A 91 13.65 16.95 4.91
C GLU A 91 12.73 18.13 5.24
N LEU A 92 11.88 18.54 4.30
CA LEU A 92 10.92 19.63 4.54
C LEU A 92 9.93 19.25 5.64
N GLY A 93 9.38 18.02 5.60
CA GLY A 93 8.45 17.53 6.62
C GLY A 93 9.08 17.50 8.02
N LYS A 94 10.32 17.02 8.14
CA LYS A 94 11.05 17.04 9.42
C LYS A 94 11.27 18.46 9.95
N THR A 95 11.63 19.39 9.06
CA THR A 95 11.89 20.79 9.42
C THR A 95 10.60 21.47 9.89
N GLN A 96 9.50 21.28 9.14
CA GLN A 96 8.19 21.83 9.49
C GLN A 96 7.66 21.25 10.79
N ALA A 97 7.78 19.94 11.02
CA ALA A 97 7.37 19.33 12.27
C ALA A 97 8.14 19.88 13.48
N LYS A 98 9.45 20.09 13.35
CA LYS A 98 10.27 20.73 14.40
C LYS A 98 9.84 22.17 14.68
N ALA A 99 9.49 22.93 13.64
CA ALA A 99 9.01 24.30 13.77
C ALA A 99 7.62 24.38 14.41
N LEU A 100 6.73 23.41 14.10
CA LEU A 100 5.36 23.39 14.60
C LEU A 100 5.26 22.86 16.03
N LEU A 101 6.23 22.08 16.50
CA LEU A 101 6.26 21.56 17.87
C LEU A 101 6.09 22.65 18.94
N PRO A 102 6.92 23.71 19.01
CA PRO A 102 6.73 24.78 20.00
C PRO A 102 5.38 25.49 19.86
N VAL A 103 4.86 25.62 18.64
CA VAL A 103 3.56 26.26 18.37
C VAL A 103 2.43 25.52 19.09
N ILE A 104 2.47 24.19 19.14
CA ILE A 104 1.41 23.37 19.78
C ILE A 104 1.69 23.08 21.27
N THR A 105 2.92 23.26 21.75
CA THR A 105 3.31 22.92 23.13
C THR A 105 3.47 24.10 24.07
N ASN A 106 3.84 25.28 23.59
CA ASN A 106 4.09 26.45 24.43
C ASN A 106 2.81 26.90 25.15
N ALA A 107 2.97 27.59 26.29
CA ALA A 107 1.84 28.07 27.08
C ALA A 107 1.12 29.28 26.47
N GLU A 108 1.83 30.09 25.70
CA GLU A 108 1.31 31.30 25.04
C GLU A 108 0.58 30.97 23.74
N SER A 109 -0.47 31.73 23.43
CA SER A 109 -1.24 31.61 22.20
C SER A 109 -0.32 31.65 20.97
N PRO A 110 -0.51 30.74 20.00
CA PRO A 110 0.29 30.74 18.80
C PRO A 110 -0.04 31.98 17.96
N ALA A 111 1.00 32.59 17.39
CA ALA A 111 0.86 33.54 16.29
C ALA A 111 0.09 32.90 15.11
N GLU A 112 -0.39 33.72 14.18
CA GLU A 112 -1.05 33.21 12.97
C GLU A 112 -0.10 32.30 12.17
N GLN A 113 -0.58 31.11 11.81
CA GLN A 113 0.21 30.15 11.02
C GLN A 113 0.18 30.51 9.52
N SER A 114 1.06 29.86 8.75
CA SER A 114 1.23 30.14 7.31
C SER A 114 -0.04 29.94 6.46
N ASP A 115 -0.98 29.12 6.93
CA ASP A 115 -2.24 28.85 6.25
C ASP A 115 -3.37 28.63 7.26
N SER A 116 -4.59 28.97 6.84
CA SER A 116 -5.78 28.95 7.71
C SER A 116 -6.19 27.54 8.14
N SER A 117 -5.85 26.51 7.37
CA SER A 117 -6.11 25.11 7.72
C SER A 117 -5.25 24.70 8.91
N THR A 118 -3.94 24.89 8.81
CA THR A 118 -2.98 24.61 9.88
C THR A 118 -3.27 25.44 11.14
N ASP A 119 -3.58 26.73 11.00
CA ASP A 119 -3.93 27.60 12.14
C ASP A 119 -5.16 27.06 12.89
N THR A 120 -6.23 26.73 12.15
CA THR A 120 -7.46 26.18 12.74
C THR A 120 -7.20 24.87 13.49
N LEU A 121 -6.41 23.96 12.91
CA LEU A 121 -6.08 22.68 13.53
C LEU A 121 -5.20 22.86 14.79
N VAL A 122 -4.20 23.73 14.74
CA VAL A 122 -3.32 24.05 15.87
C VAL A 122 -4.14 24.60 17.04
N ARG A 123 -5.01 25.57 16.79
CA ARG A 123 -5.85 26.18 17.85
C ARG A 123 -6.81 25.16 18.44
N ARG A 124 -7.45 24.33 17.60
CA ARG A 124 -8.34 23.27 18.05
C ARG A 124 -7.61 22.26 18.93
N TYR A 125 -6.46 21.76 18.48
CA TYR A 125 -5.64 20.82 19.25
C TYR A 125 -5.22 21.39 20.61
N ARG A 126 -4.77 22.65 20.65
CA ARG A 126 -4.38 23.31 21.90
C ARG A 126 -5.54 23.43 22.88
N ALA A 127 -6.74 23.81 22.41
CA ALA A 127 -7.93 23.87 23.25
C ALA A 127 -8.29 22.49 23.85
N GLU A 128 -8.22 21.42 23.06
CA GLU A 128 -8.46 20.04 23.54
C GLU A 128 -7.42 19.57 24.57
N ARG A 129 -6.19 20.11 24.50
CA ARG A 129 -5.12 19.86 25.46
C ARG A 129 -5.14 20.79 26.67
N GLY A 130 -6.15 21.65 26.80
CA GLY A 130 -6.29 22.61 27.90
C GLY A 130 -5.31 23.80 27.83
N ARG A 131 -4.80 24.14 26.64
CA ARG A 131 -3.82 25.22 26.40
C ARG A 131 -4.45 26.39 25.64
N THR A 132 -5.46 27.00 26.25
CA THR A 132 -6.33 28.02 25.63
C THR A 132 -5.75 29.43 25.66
N SER A 133 -4.69 29.66 26.45
CA SER A 133 -3.95 30.92 26.51
C SER A 133 -2.94 31.05 25.38
#